data_AF-A0A2T0API2-F1
#
_entry.id   AF-A0A2T0API2-F1
#
_cell.length_a   1.000
_cell.length_b   1.000
_cell.length_c   1.000
_cell.angle_alpha   90.00
_cell.angle_beta   90.00
_cell.angle_gamma   90.00
#
_symmetry.space_group_name_H-M   'P 1'
#
loop_
_entity.id
_entity.type
_entity.pdbx_description
1 polymer ?
#
loop_
_entity_poly.entity_id
_entity_poly.type
_entity_poly.pdbx_seq_one_letter_code
_entity_poly.pdbx_strand_id
1 'polypeptide(L)'
;MYPESIDKFTEKLNKLDGNTYVIEEEVTFTDGAYEDELQHDNVSNTSVRVYTGSKLTGDRIDNFILSTPSETPWKRVIKIFADVPKAYITYETQGDTVEADDINKVQESIVNTQKEVDRYKDANDLEISNLKNRATILENNKAEKTYVDTELNKRYLKEQVFTKEEVLQKIQDIIGTAPEALDTLQEIAEALNNDANFAGTITNELSKKVDKIEGKQLSTEDYTTAEKNKLAGIADGANKYIHPSTHPATIIVEDSAHRFTTDTEKNNWNDANSKKHTHSNKAVLDIITQTLVDAWNSAVSHISDTIKHITSDERTLWNTVTNKSDIGHTHDDRYYTEDEINSKFVSKSELGDAGYGDMLKSIYDTNGDGIVDKAEKLTNAITISNYDTLKPDLVAQGTITPIRASNAANSPWNNTTSGFLIQSNDRDSFHILIFRSGGDGWAYRSYYQGNWSSWKIWSTTDHNHNTQYLPKGGVTWNDLKGV
;
A
#
# COMPACT_ATOMS: atom_id res chain seq x y z
N MET A 1 35.49 -6.57 -20.35
CA MET A 1 34.05 -6.93 -20.20
C MET A 1 34.03 -8.43 -20.18
N TYR A 2 33.48 -9.03 -19.12
CA TYR A 2 33.44 -10.48 -19.07
C TYR A 2 32.21 -10.97 -19.85
N PRO A 3 32.24 -12.15 -20.47
CA PRO A 3 33.43 -12.84 -20.93
C PRO A 3 33.95 -12.24 -22.24
N GLU A 4 35.26 -12.31 -22.50
CA GLU A 4 35.83 -12.01 -23.83
C GLU A 4 35.56 -13.15 -24.83
N SER A 5 35.34 -14.37 -24.32
CA SER A 5 34.94 -15.57 -25.06
C SER A 5 34.24 -16.55 -24.12
N ILE A 6 33.37 -17.42 -24.64
CA ILE A 6 32.65 -18.42 -23.85
C ILE A 6 33.62 -19.31 -23.05
N ASP A 7 33.39 -19.43 -21.74
CA ASP A 7 34.13 -20.36 -20.88
C ASP A 7 33.93 -21.80 -21.36
N LYS A 8 35.02 -22.53 -21.51
CA LYS A 8 35.01 -23.94 -21.93
C LYS A 8 35.54 -24.81 -20.81
N PHE A 9 34.78 -25.86 -20.49
CA PHE A 9 35.16 -26.88 -19.52
C PHE A 9 35.23 -28.23 -20.23
N THR A 10 36.25 -29.01 -19.92
CA THR A 10 36.30 -30.43 -20.32
C THR A 10 35.18 -31.18 -19.63
N GLU A 11 34.42 -31.97 -20.39
CA GLU A 11 33.36 -32.80 -19.82
C GLU A 11 33.97 -33.82 -18.86
N LYS A 12 33.41 -33.94 -17.64
CA LYS A 12 33.86 -34.94 -16.67
C LYS A 12 33.08 -36.24 -16.85
N LEU A 13 33.77 -37.36 -16.94
CA LEU A 13 33.20 -38.70 -17.05
C LEU A 13 32.88 -39.26 -15.66
N ASN A 14 31.70 -39.85 -15.49
CA ASN A 14 31.32 -40.47 -14.23
C ASN A 14 32.15 -41.74 -13.97
N LYS A 15 32.53 -41.97 -12.70
CA LYS A 15 33.06 -43.28 -12.30
C LYS A 15 31.92 -44.30 -12.28
N LEU A 16 31.92 -45.22 -13.23
CA LEU A 16 30.91 -46.27 -13.35
C LEU A 16 31.52 -47.62 -12.96
N ASP A 17 30.93 -48.27 -11.95
CA ASP A 17 31.38 -49.60 -11.51
C ASP A 17 31.27 -50.62 -12.65
N GLY A 18 32.41 -51.20 -13.03
CA GLY A 18 32.50 -52.24 -14.05
C GLY A 18 32.46 -51.75 -15.51
N ASN A 19 32.39 -50.45 -15.76
CA ASN A 19 32.42 -49.87 -17.11
C ASN A 19 33.71 -49.09 -17.35
N THR A 20 34.11 -48.98 -18.61
CA THR A 20 35.31 -48.26 -19.04
C THR A 20 34.99 -47.46 -20.28
N TYR A 21 35.42 -46.20 -20.30
CA TYR A 21 35.29 -45.32 -21.45
C TYR A 21 36.52 -45.46 -22.33
N VAL A 22 36.32 -45.45 -23.64
CA VAL A 22 37.39 -45.35 -24.63
C VAL A 22 37.39 -43.93 -25.16
N ILE A 23 38.47 -43.19 -24.91
CA ILE A 23 38.61 -41.79 -25.28
C ILE A 23 39.65 -41.65 -26.39
N GLU A 24 39.43 -40.69 -27.27
CA GLU A 24 40.41 -40.21 -28.24
C GLU A 24 40.59 -38.70 -28.07
N GLU A 25 41.83 -38.28 -27.85
CA GLU A 25 42.23 -36.88 -27.78
C GLU A 25 43.02 -36.50 -29.04
N GLU A 26 42.66 -35.40 -29.68
CA GLU A 26 43.47 -34.78 -30.74
C GLU A 26 44.45 -33.79 -30.10
N VAL A 27 45.74 -33.98 -30.36
CA VAL A 27 46.80 -33.11 -29.86
C VAL A 27 47.60 -32.51 -31.01
N THR A 28 48.06 -31.28 -30.82
CA THR A 28 48.90 -30.56 -31.79
C THR A 28 50.30 -30.39 -31.23
N PHE A 29 51.32 -30.57 -32.06
CA PHE A 29 52.71 -30.53 -31.63
C PHE A 29 53.29 -29.15 -31.87
N THR A 30 54.12 -28.68 -30.93
CA THR A 30 54.94 -27.49 -31.10
C THR A 30 56.40 -27.93 -30.99
N ASP A 31 57.23 -27.57 -31.96
CA ASP A 31 58.66 -27.91 -31.99
C ASP A 31 58.98 -29.42 -31.86
N GLY A 32 58.13 -30.29 -32.42
CA GLY A 32 58.36 -31.74 -32.49
C GLY A 32 58.13 -32.51 -31.18
N ALA A 33 57.55 -31.85 -30.17
CA ALA A 33 57.18 -32.48 -28.91
C ALA A 33 55.78 -32.03 -28.44
N TYR A 34 55.16 -32.88 -27.63
CA TYR A 34 53.93 -32.58 -26.89
C TYR A 34 54.09 -33.07 -25.45
N GLU A 35 53.74 -32.25 -24.47
CA GLU A 35 53.76 -32.61 -23.05
C GLU A 35 52.60 -31.90 -22.34
N ASP A 36 51.59 -32.67 -21.95
CA ASP A 36 50.44 -32.16 -21.18
C ASP A 36 49.77 -33.30 -20.38
N GLU A 37 48.89 -32.92 -19.45
CA GLU A 37 47.98 -33.84 -18.77
C GLU A 37 46.95 -34.40 -19.77
N LEU A 38 46.63 -35.69 -19.66
CA LEU A 38 45.47 -36.24 -20.38
C LEU A 38 44.19 -35.58 -19.85
N GLN A 39 43.21 -35.39 -20.73
CA GLN A 39 41.96 -34.68 -20.42
C GLN A 39 41.11 -35.37 -19.35
N HIS A 40 41.28 -36.69 -19.18
CA HIS A 40 40.56 -37.51 -18.21
C HIS A 40 41.50 -38.25 -17.26
N ASP A 41 40.98 -38.58 -16.07
CA ASP A 41 41.70 -39.24 -14.99
C ASP A 41 41.58 -40.77 -15.06
N ASN A 42 42.22 -41.48 -14.12
CA ASN A 42 42.14 -42.93 -13.92
C ASN A 42 42.43 -43.75 -15.18
N VAL A 43 43.32 -43.24 -16.03
CA VAL A 43 43.71 -43.85 -17.30
C VAL A 43 44.51 -45.13 -17.08
N SER A 44 44.13 -46.18 -17.81
CA SER A 44 44.87 -47.45 -17.82
C SER A 44 46.14 -47.32 -18.66
N ASN A 45 47.31 -47.32 -18.02
CA ASN A 45 48.60 -47.14 -18.70
C ASN A 45 48.83 -48.13 -19.86
N THR A 46 48.32 -49.36 -19.75
CA THR A 46 48.50 -50.39 -20.78
C THR A 46 47.67 -50.15 -22.05
N SER A 47 46.59 -49.38 -21.92
CA SER A 47 45.64 -49.07 -22.99
C SER A 47 46.09 -47.91 -23.89
N VAL A 48 46.99 -47.05 -23.41
CA VAL A 48 47.40 -45.84 -24.12
C VAL A 48 48.08 -46.19 -25.44
N ARG A 49 47.58 -45.60 -26.53
CA ARG A 49 48.13 -45.70 -27.88
C ARG A 49 48.15 -44.32 -28.53
N VAL A 50 49.17 -44.06 -29.34
CA VAL A 50 49.31 -42.79 -30.07
C VAL A 50 49.46 -43.08 -31.56
N TYR A 51 48.66 -42.41 -32.38
CA TYR A 51 48.65 -42.56 -33.83
C TYR A 51 48.62 -41.20 -34.55
N THR A 52 49.13 -41.15 -35.79
CA THR A 52 49.08 -39.93 -36.60
C THR A 52 47.69 -39.67 -37.23
N GLY A 53 46.78 -40.63 -37.16
CA GLY A 53 45.39 -40.53 -37.61
C GLY A 53 44.37 -40.96 -36.55
N SER A 54 43.16 -40.40 -36.65
CA SER A 54 42.02 -40.69 -35.77
C SER A 54 41.57 -42.16 -35.89
N LYS A 55 40.96 -42.70 -34.83
CA LYS A 55 40.45 -44.06 -34.69
C LYS A 55 41.52 -45.13 -34.95
N LEU A 56 42.70 -44.92 -34.36
CA LEU A 56 43.84 -45.84 -34.47
C LEU A 56 44.31 -46.05 -35.93
N THR A 57 44.25 -45.00 -36.76
CA THR A 57 44.70 -45.03 -38.16
C THR A 57 46.02 -44.30 -38.36
N GLY A 58 46.71 -44.53 -39.47
CA GLY A 58 48.02 -43.93 -39.72
C GLY A 58 49.16 -44.66 -39.02
N ASP A 59 50.28 -43.96 -38.85
CA ASP A 59 51.50 -44.50 -38.25
C ASP A 59 51.41 -44.45 -36.72
N ARG A 60 51.86 -45.53 -36.08
CA ARG A 60 51.89 -45.62 -34.61
C ARG A 60 53.15 -44.95 -34.08
N ILE A 61 52.97 -44.10 -33.05
CA ILE A 61 54.07 -43.45 -32.34
C ILE A 61 54.33 -44.20 -31.04
N ASP A 62 55.40 -45.00 -31.00
CA ASP A 62 55.78 -45.77 -29.81
C ASP A 62 56.69 -45.00 -28.84
N ASN A 63 57.28 -43.89 -29.29
CA ASN A 63 58.18 -43.09 -28.46
C ASN A 63 57.41 -42.04 -27.65
N PHE A 64 56.77 -42.49 -26.57
CA PHE A 64 56.13 -41.62 -25.58
C PHE A 64 56.45 -42.08 -24.15
N ILE A 65 56.35 -41.15 -23.22
CA ILE A 65 56.54 -41.38 -21.78
C ILE A 65 55.23 -41.04 -21.08
N LEU A 66 54.78 -41.95 -20.20
CA LEU A 66 53.68 -41.68 -19.28
C LEU A 66 54.23 -41.49 -17.88
N SER A 67 53.81 -40.41 -17.22
CA SER A 67 54.19 -40.09 -15.85
C SER A 67 52.96 -39.91 -14.97
N THR A 68 53.09 -40.26 -13.68
CA THR A 68 52.05 -40.05 -12.68
C THR A 68 52.50 -38.94 -11.73
N PRO A 69 51.76 -37.82 -11.61
CA PRO A 69 52.05 -36.79 -10.62
C PRO A 69 51.96 -37.35 -9.18
N SER A 70 52.78 -36.84 -8.26
CA SER A 70 52.79 -37.31 -6.87
C SER A 70 51.56 -36.90 -6.08
N GLU A 71 51.05 -35.68 -6.32
CA GLU A 71 49.92 -35.10 -5.59
C GLU A 71 48.55 -35.53 -6.15
N THR A 72 48.49 -35.88 -7.43
CA THR A 72 47.26 -36.26 -8.15
C THR A 72 47.44 -37.64 -8.81
N PRO A 73 47.50 -38.73 -8.01
CA PRO A 73 47.84 -40.06 -8.53
C PRO A 73 46.84 -40.62 -9.53
N TRP A 74 45.62 -40.07 -9.62
CA TRP A 74 44.64 -40.43 -10.64
C TRP A 74 44.91 -39.77 -12.01
N LYS A 75 45.75 -38.73 -12.10
CA LYS A 75 46.10 -38.08 -13.38
C LYS A 75 47.27 -38.77 -14.09
N ARG A 76 47.38 -38.54 -15.39
CA ARG A 76 48.51 -38.97 -16.22
C ARG A 76 49.01 -37.82 -17.08
N VAL A 77 50.32 -37.64 -17.11
CA VAL A 77 51.02 -36.73 -18.03
C VAL A 77 51.63 -37.57 -19.13
N ILE A 78 51.38 -37.19 -20.38
CA ILE A 78 51.98 -37.85 -21.55
C ILE A 78 52.97 -36.91 -22.23
N LYS A 79 54.17 -37.43 -22.50
CA LYS A 79 55.20 -36.74 -23.28
C LYS A 79 55.49 -37.52 -24.55
N ILE A 80 55.25 -36.90 -25.70
CA ILE A 80 55.37 -37.55 -27.01
C ILE A 80 56.43 -36.80 -27.82
N PHE A 81 57.33 -37.53 -28.47
CA PHE A 81 58.33 -36.98 -29.38
C PHE A 81 58.06 -37.46 -30.80
N ALA A 82 57.56 -36.56 -31.65
CA ALA A 82 57.23 -36.88 -33.03
C ALA A 82 57.27 -35.61 -33.90
N ASP A 83 57.83 -35.74 -35.10
CA ASP A 83 57.86 -34.67 -36.10
C ASP A 83 56.59 -34.74 -36.99
N VAL A 84 55.43 -34.51 -36.36
CA VAL A 84 54.11 -34.53 -37.02
C VAL A 84 53.29 -33.34 -36.54
N PRO A 85 52.40 -32.77 -37.37
CA PRO A 85 51.60 -31.60 -36.97
C PRO A 85 50.54 -31.94 -35.91
N LYS A 86 50.03 -33.17 -35.91
CA LYS A 86 49.02 -33.66 -34.96
C LYS A 86 49.14 -35.16 -34.71
N ALA A 87 48.64 -35.60 -33.56
CA ALA A 87 48.45 -37.00 -33.24
C ALA A 87 47.14 -37.20 -32.47
N TYR A 88 46.73 -38.46 -32.39
CA TYR A 88 45.54 -38.92 -31.69
C TYR A 88 45.96 -39.88 -30.60
N ILE A 89 45.62 -39.54 -29.35
CA ILE A 89 45.91 -40.37 -28.18
C ILE A 89 44.63 -41.11 -27.84
N THR A 90 44.66 -42.44 -27.91
CA THR A 90 43.53 -43.28 -27.53
C THR A 90 43.85 -44.02 -26.24
N TYR A 91 42.92 -44.04 -25.29
CA TYR A 91 43.09 -44.74 -24.03
C TYR A 91 41.76 -45.13 -23.38
N GLU A 92 41.86 -46.01 -22.39
CA GLU A 92 40.76 -46.46 -21.55
C GLU A 92 40.81 -45.76 -20.18
N THR A 93 39.67 -45.26 -19.72
CA THR A 93 39.50 -44.65 -18.39
C THR A 93 38.26 -45.19 -17.66
N GLN A 94 38.35 -45.30 -16.34
CA GLN A 94 37.21 -45.63 -15.47
C GLN A 94 36.32 -44.42 -15.13
N GLY A 95 36.69 -43.21 -15.58
CA GLY A 95 36.02 -41.95 -15.28
C GLY A 95 36.89 -41.00 -14.44
N ASP A 96 36.40 -39.79 -14.24
CA ASP A 96 37.15 -38.67 -13.66
C ASP A 96 37.00 -38.56 -12.15
N THR A 97 38.04 -38.03 -11.49
CA THR A 97 37.96 -37.60 -10.10
C THR A 97 37.59 -36.12 -10.08
N VAL A 98 36.56 -35.74 -9.32
CA VAL A 98 36.20 -34.32 -9.15
C VAL A 98 37.11 -33.72 -8.08
N GLU A 99 37.91 -32.73 -8.46
CA GLU A 99 38.81 -32.01 -7.55
C GLU A 99 38.18 -30.69 -7.07
N ALA A 100 38.70 -30.16 -5.96
CA ALA A 100 38.29 -28.84 -5.47
C ALA A 100 38.58 -27.74 -6.51
N ASP A 101 39.67 -27.87 -7.27
CA ASP A 101 40.06 -26.92 -8.32
C ASP A 101 39.06 -26.92 -9.49
N ASP A 102 38.49 -28.08 -9.86
CA ASP A 102 37.45 -28.16 -10.88
C ASP A 102 36.20 -27.37 -10.46
N ILE A 103 35.79 -27.53 -9.19
CA ILE A 103 34.64 -26.83 -8.61
C ILE A 103 34.93 -25.32 -8.53
N ASN A 104 36.13 -24.94 -8.09
CA ASN A 104 36.53 -23.54 -7.97
C ASN A 104 36.51 -22.82 -9.33
N LYS A 105 36.97 -23.46 -10.41
CA LYS A 105 36.92 -22.90 -11.78
C LYS A 105 35.47 -22.64 -12.23
N VAL A 106 34.56 -23.57 -11.96
CA VAL A 106 33.13 -23.40 -12.28
C VAL A 106 32.52 -22.29 -11.43
N GLN A 107 32.81 -22.25 -10.13
CA GLN A 107 32.35 -21.20 -9.23
C GLN A 107 32.83 -19.81 -9.67
N GLU A 108 34.09 -19.69 -10.08
CA GLU A 108 34.66 -18.43 -10.58
C GLU A 108 33.95 -17.96 -11.86
N SER A 109 33.73 -18.85 -12.82
CA SER A 109 32.98 -18.55 -14.06
C SER A 109 31.55 -18.10 -13.77
N ILE A 110 30.85 -18.77 -12.84
CA ILE A 110 29.50 -18.38 -12.40
C ILE A 110 29.53 -16.98 -11.76
N VAL A 111 30.48 -16.73 -10.85
CA VAL A 111 30.61 -15.43 -10.17
C VAL A 111 30.92 -14.32 -11.17
N ASN A 112 31.80 -14.55 -12.14
CA ASN A 112 32.12 -13.57 -13.17
C ASN A 112 30.94 -13.30 -14.10
N THR A 113 30.19 -14.34 -14.47
CA THR A 113 28.94 -14.21 -15.23
C THR A 113 27.91 -13.38 -14.46
N GLN A 114 27.75 -13.65 -13.15
CA GLN A 114 26.83 -12.91 -12.30
C GLN A 114 27.21 -11.42 -12.18
N LYS A 115 28.49 -11.12 -11.94
CA LYS A 115 28.99 -9.73 -11.91
C LYS A 115 28.70 -8.99 -13.21
N GLU A 116 28.85 -9.66 -14.35
CA GLU A 116 28.58 -9.07 -15.65
C GLU A 116 27.08 -8.79 -15.84
N VAL A 117 26.22 -9.74 -15.46
CA VAL A 117 24.76 -9.55 -15.49
C VAL A 117 24.34 -8.36 -14.64
N ASP A 118 24.91 -8.22 -13.45
CA ASP A 118 24.59 -7.10 -12.56
C ASP A 118 25.09 -5.76 -13.12
N ARG A 119 26.28 -5.72 -13.71
CA ARG A 119 26.78 -4.55 -14.45
C ARG A 119 25.83 -4.11 -15.57
N TYR A 120 25.31 -5.07 -16.34
CA TYR A 120 24.34 -4.78 -17.41
C TYR A 120 23.01 -4.25 -16.86
N LYS A 121 22.51 -4.83 -15.76
CA LYS A 121 21.30 -4.34 -15.10
C LYS A 121 21.48 -2.91 -14.60
N ASP A 122 22.58 -2.62 -13.91
CA ASP A 122 22.87 -1.28 -13.38
C ASP A 122 22.96 -0.23 -14.50
N ALA A 123 23.63 -0.57 -15.61
CA ALA A 123 23.72 0.31 -16.78
C ALA A 123 22.33 0.59 -17.39
N ASN A 124 21.50 -0.44 -17.51
CA ASN A 124 20.16 -0.32 -18.05
C ASN A 124 19.21 0.45 -17.12
N ASP A 125 19.32 0.27 -15.80
CA ASP A 125 18.56 1.01 -14.80
C ASP A 125 18.92 2.50 -14.82
N LEU A 126 20.20 2.83 -15.00
CA LEU A 126 20.65 4.20 -15.19
C LEU A 126 20.08 4.81 -16.48
N GLU A 127 20.08 4.07 -17.59
CA GLU A 127 19.50 4.52 -18.86
C GLU A 127 17.98 4.77 -18.72
N ILE A 128 17.25 3.86 -18.10
CA ILE A 128 15.82 4.01 -17.81
C ILE A 128 15.55 5.24 -16.94
N SER A 129 16.37 5.48 -15.91
CA SER A 129 16.27 6.67 -15.07
C SER A 129 16.45 7.96 -15.86
N ASN A 130 17.46 8.01 -16.74
CA ASN A 130 17.69 9.15 -17.62
C ASN A 130 16.53 9.37 -18.61
N LEU A 131 15.98 8.30 -19.18
CA LEU A 131 14.82 8.36 -20.07
C LEU A 131 13.57 8.86 -19.35
N LYS A 132 13.32 8.42 -18.11
CA LYS A 132 12.22 8.92 -17.27
C LYS A 132 12.35 10.42 -17.02
N ASN A 133 13.54 10.90 -16.63
CA ASN A 133 13.79 12.32 -16.42
C ASN A 133 13.54 13.14 -17.70
N ARG A 134 14.03 12.65 -18.85
CA ARG A 134 13.82 13.31 -20.15
C ARG A 134 12.34 13.36 -20.53
N ALA A 135 11.59 12.28 -20.27
CA ALA A 135 10.15 12.24 -20.52
C ALA A 135 9.39 13.25 -19.65
N THR A 136 9.71 13.35 -18.36
CA THR A 136 9.11 14.35 -17.46
C THR A 136 9.38 15.77 -17.95
N ILE A 137 10.61 16.09 -18.36
CA ILE A 137 10.95 17.41 -18.90
C ILE A 137 10.15 17.71 -20.17
N LEU A 138 10.01 16.73 -21.07
CA LEU A 138 9.25 16.90 -22.30
C LEU A 138 7.77 17.18 -22.05
N GLU A 139 7.16 16.45 -21.12
CA GLU A 139 5.76 16.68 -20.73
C GLU A 139 5.56 18.07 -20.12
N ASN A 140 6.48 18.52 -19.25
CA ASN A 140 6.44 19.88 -18.71
C ASN A 140 6.55 20.93 -19.81
N ASN A 141 7.51 20.80 -20.73
CA ASN A 141 7.68 21.73 -21.84
C ASN A 141 6.45 21.78 -22.76
N LYS A 142 5.80 20.63 -22.99
CA LYS A 142 4.57 20.53 -23.77
C LYS A 142 3.40 21.22 -23.06
N ALA A 143 3.29 21.05 -21.74
CA ALA A 143 2.30 21.74 -20.92
C ALA A 143 2.51 23.26 -20.95
N GLU A 144 3.75 23.74 -20.80
CA GLU A 144 4.10 25.15 -20.91
C GLU A 144 3.75 25.71 -22.29
N LYS A 145 4.11 25.00 -23.38
CA LYS A 145 3.74 25.42 -24.73
C LYS A 145 2.22 25.50 -24.90
N THR A 146 1.49 24.50 -24.41
CA THR A 146 0.01 24.48 -24.49
C THR A 146 -0.61 25.66 -23.73
N TYR A 147 -0.06 25.99 -22.56
CA TYR A 147 -0.47 27.16 -21.79
C TYR A 147 -0.21 28.46 -22.58
N VAL A 148 0.99 28.62 -23.15
CA VAL A 148 1.35 29.79 -23.97
C VAL A 148 0.44 29.91 -25.20
N ASP A 149 0.17 28.81 -25.91
CA ASP A 149 -0.74 28.78 -27.06
C ASP A 149 -2.16 29.21 -26.64
N THR A 150 -2.62 28.75 -25.47
CA THR A 150 -3.93 29.12 -24.91
C THR A 150 -4.00 30.61 -24.58
N GLU A 151 -2.98 31.18 -23.93
CA GLU A 151 -2.92 32.61 -23.62
C GLU A 151 -2.77 33.48 -24.88
N LEU A 152 -2.06 33.01 -25.90
CA LEU A 152 -1.98 33.68 -27.20
C LEU A 152 -3.33 33.69 -27.92
N ASN A 153 -4.10 32.59 -27.86
CA ASN A 153 -5.44 32.51 -28.44
C ASN A 153 -6.46 33.44 -27.76
N LYS A 154 -6.20 33.89 -26.53
CA LYS A 154 -7.03 34.91 -25.85
C LYS A 154 -6.78 36.33 -26.34
N ARG A 155 -5.68 36.57 -27.07
CA ARG A 155 -5.39 37.91 -27.60
C ARG A 155 -6.29 38.18 -28.80
N TYR A 156 -6.88 39.38 -28.84
CA TYR A 156 -7.64 39.81 -30.00
C TYR A 156 -6.74 39.88 -31.23
N LEU A 157 -7.17 39.23 -32.31
CA LEU A 157 -6.51 39.31 -33.61
C LEU A 157 -6.72 40.70 -34.22
N LYS A 158 -5.84 41.11 -35.14
CA LYS A 158 -5.91 42.42 -35.82
C LYS A 158 -7.25 42.65 -36.55
N GLU A 159 -7.93 41.56 -36.89
CA GLU A 159 -9.26 41.52 -37.54
C GLU A 159 -10.42 41.68 -36.53
N GLN A 160 -10.16 41.47 -35.24
CA GLN A 160 -11.13 41.56 -34.14
C GLN A 160 -11.03 42.88 -33.36
N VAL A 161 -10.05 43.71 -33.68
CA VAL A 161 -9.90 45.07 -33.14
C VAL A 161 -10.13 46.07 -34.27
N PHE A 162 -10.83 47.16 -33.98
CA PHE A 162 -11.06 48.20 -34.97
C PHE A 162 -9.73 48.85 -35.39
N THR A 163 -9.56 49.03 -36.69
CA THR A 163 -8.48 49.84 -37.25
C THR A 163 -8.64 51.30 -36.83
N LYS A 164 -7.56 52.08 -36.94
CA LYS A 164 -7.59 53.51 -36.61
C LYS A 164 -8.67 54.24 -37.41
N GLU A 165 -8.76 53.97 -38.71
CA GLU A 165 -9.80 54.52 -39.58
C GLU A 165 -11.21 54.11 -39.15
N GLU A 166 -11.45 52.84 -38.79
CA GLU A 166 -12.78 52.39 -38.33
C GLU A 166 -13.19 52.98 -36.98
N VAL A 167 -12.24 53.15 -36.06
CA VAL A 167 -12.50 53.84 -34.78
C VAL A 167 -12.88 55.30 -35.06
N LEU A 168 -12.15 55.97 -35.94
CA LEU A 168 -12.45 57.35 -36.34
C LEU A 168 -13.83 57.45 -37.00
N GLN A 169 -14.16 56.51 -37.89
CA GLN A 169 -15.48 56.47 -38.51
C GLN A 169 -16.59 56.20 -37.49
N LYS A 170 -16.41 55.28 -36.54
CA LYS A 170 -17.39 55.05 -35.48
C LYS A 170 -17.56 56.24 -34.55
N ILE A 171 -16.48 56.97 -34.25
CA ILE A 171 -16.58 58.25 -33.54
C ILE A 171 -17.38 59.23 -34.38
N GLN A 172 -17.09 59.34 -35.68
CA GLN A 172 -17.83 60.17 -36.64
C GLN A 172 -19.32 59.80 -36.71
N ASP A 173 -19.64 58.51 -36.67
CA ASP A 173 -21.02 58.01 -36.70
C ASP A 173 -21.73 58.31 -35.38
N ILE A 174 -21.05 58.21 -34.23
CA ILE A 174 -21.62 58.58 -32.91
C ILE A 174 -21.85 60.09 -32.80
N ILE A 175 -20.94 60.93 -33.32
CA ILE A 175 -21.14 62.38 -33.32
C ILE A 175 -22.17 62.82 -34.36
N GLY A 176 -22.27 62.11 -35.50
CA GLY A 176 -23.26 62.37 -36.55
C GLY A 176 -24.64 61.74 -36.30
N THR A 177 -24.76 60.84 -35.32
CA THR A 177 -26.04 60.28 -34.83
C THR A 177 -26.45 60.87 -33.48
N ALA A 178 -25.74 61.91 -33.00
CA ALA A 178 -26.15 62.64 -31.81
C ALA A 178 -27.57 63.20 -32.04
N PRO A 179 -28.52 62.97 -31.12
CA PRO A 179 -29.89 63.43 -31.27
C PRO A 179 -29.95 64.95 -31.49
N GLU A 180 -30.90 65.41 -32.32
CA GLU A 180 -31.18 66.79 -32.76
C GLU A 180 -30.88 67.89 -31.70
N ALA A 181 -31.06 67.60 -30.41
CA ALA A 181 -30.67 68.49 -29.30
C ALA A 181 -29.16 68.82 -29.17
N LEU A 182 -28.25 68.07 -29.80
CA LEU A 182 -26.80 68.37 -29.88
C LEU A 182 -26.37 68.84 -31.28
N ASP A 183 -27.25 68.73 -32.29
CA ASP A 183 -27.16 69.42 -33.59
C ASP A 183 -27.74 70.84 -33.52
N THR A 184 -27.94 71.35 -32.30
CA THR A 184 -28.60 72.64 -32.04
C THR A 184 -27.92 73.82 -32.69
N LEU A 185 -26.60 73.83 -32.90
CA LEU A 185 -25.95 74.95 -33.56
C LEU A 185 -26.19 74.96 -35.08
N GLN A 186 -26.23 73.79 -35.73
CA GLN A 186 -26.57 73.65 -37.15
C GLN A 186 -28.07 73.90 -37.35
N GLU A 187 -28.92 73.30 -36.53
CA GLU A 187 -30.37 73.49 -36.58
C GLU A 187 -30.79 74.94 -36.25
N ILE A 188 -30.16 75.60 -35.28
CA ILE A 188 -30.41 77.03 -35.02
C ILE A 188 -29.93 77.86 -36.21
N ALA A 189 -28.77 77.55 -36.80
CA ALA A 189 -28.28 78.26 -37.97
C ALA A 189 -29.23 78.10 -39.16
N GLU A 190 -29.72 76.89 -39.43
CA GLU A 190 -30.68 76.61 -40.51
C GLU A 190 -32.09 77.16 -40.22
N ALA A 191 -32.58 77.11 -38.98
CA ALA A 191 -33.86 77.69 -38.57
C ALA A 191 -33.86 79.22 -38.64
N LEU A 192 -32.70 79.86 -38.47
CA LEU A 192 -32.48 81.27 -38.75
C LEU A 192 -32.10 81.52 -40.22
N ASN A 193 -32.26 80.53 -41.11
CA ASN A 193 -31.96 80.56 -42.54
C ASN A 193 -30.52 80.99 -42.88
N ASN A 194 -29.57 80.71 -42.00
CA ASN A 194 -28.19 81.19 -42.03
C ASN A 194 -28.09 82.73 -42.16
N ASP A 195 -29.09 83.46 -41.65
CA ASP A 195 -29.13 84.91 -41.74
C ASP A 195 -28.23 85.55 -40.68
N ALA A 196 -27.08 86.04 -41.13
CA ALA A 196 -26.12 86.77 -40.30
C ALA A 196 -26.70 88.04 -39.63
N ASN A 197 -27.86 88.52 -40.09
CA ASN A 197 -28.57 89.69 -39.55
C ASN A 197 -30.04 89.38 -39.21
N PHE A 198 -30.32 88.18 -38.66
CA PHE A 198 -31.66 87.74 -38.28
C PHE A 198 -32.48 88.80 -37.51
N ALA A 199 -31.83 89.47 -36.55
CA ALA A 199 -32.47 90.53 -35.76
C ALA A 199 -32.97 91.71 -36.63
N GLY A 200 -32.21 92.07 -37.66
CA GLY A 200 -32.61 93.08 -38.64
C GLY A 200 -33.78 92.61 -39.49
N THR A 201 -33.75 91.37 -39.98
CA THR A 201 -34.81 90.79 -40.82
C THR A 201 -36.15 90.72 -40.09
N ILE A 202 -36.17 90.25 -38.84
CA ILE A 202 -37.39 90.21 -38.01
C ILE A 202 -37.93 91.61 -37.72
N THR A 203 -37.04 92.58 -37.46
CA THR A 203 -37.45 93.98 -37.23
C THR A 203 -38.13 94.58 -38.47
N ASN A 204 -37.63 94.26 -39.67
CA ASN A 204 -38.22 94.70 -40.93
C ASN A 204 -39.59 94.05 -41.20
N GLU A 205 -39.78 92.76 -40.91
CA GLU A 205 -41.08 92.08 -41.08
C GLU A 205 -42.13 92.55 -40.07
N LEU A 206 -41.74 92.80 -38.82
CA LEU A 206 -42.64 93.35 -37.81
C LEU A 206 -43.13 94.75 -38.17
N SER A 207 -42.28 95.54 -38.84
CA SER A 207 -42.62 96.87 -39.32
C SER A 207 -43.64 96.87 -40.48
N LYS A 208 -43.93 95.71 -41.09
CA LYS A 208 -45.01 95.54 -42.07
C LYS A 208 -46.37 95.23 -41.44
N LYS A 209 -46.44 95.00 -40.12
CA LYS A 209 -47.71 94.81 -39.43
C LYS A 209 -48.47 96.14 -39.39
N VAL A 210 -49.79 96.06 -39.57
CA VAL A 210 -50.70 97.20 -39.46
C VAL A 210 -50.92 97.54 -37.99
N ASP A 211 -50.99 98.83 -37.66
CA ASP A 211 -51.21 99.30 -36.30
C ASP A 211 -52.53 98.78 -35.70
N LYS A 212 -52.48 98.37 -34.43
CA LYS A 212 -53.67 97.97 -33.68
C LYS A 212 -54.47 99.20 -33.28
N ILE A 213 -55.67 99.35 -33.84
CA ILE A 213 -56.64 100.40 -33.47
C ILE A 213 -57.75 99.76 -32.62
N GLU A 214 -58.14 100.43 -31.53
CA GLU A 214 -59.18 99.96 -30.62
C GLU A 214 -60.55 99.81 -31.33
N GLY A 215 -61.22 98.67 -31.15
CA GLY A 215 -62.55 98.39 -31.72
C GLY A 215 -62.60 97.65 -33.06
N LYS A 216 -61.47 97.32 -33.69
CA LYS A 216 -61.42 96.44 -34.89
C LYS A 216 -60.63 95.17 -34.60
N GLN A 217 -61.14 94.01 -35.04
CA GLN A 217 -60.39 92.75 -35.02
C GLN A 217 -59.54 92.59 -36.29
N LEU A 218 -58.44 91.86 -36.17
CA LEU A 218 -57.36 91.77 -37.16
C LEU A 218 -57.40 90.45 -37.98
N SER A 219 -58.54 89.74 -38.04
CA SER A 219 -58.67 88.46 -38.76
C SER A 219 -60.04 88.23 -39.42
N THR A 220 -59.99 87.44 -40.49
CA THR A 220 -60.94 87.12 -41.56
C THR A 220 -62.29 86.51 -41.16
N GLU A 221 -63.30 87.29 -40.78
CA GLU A 221 -64.68 86.80 -40.66
C GLU A 221 -65.69 87.84 -41.22
N ASP A 222 -65.91 87.80 -42.54
CA ASP A 222 -66.92 88.58 -43.26
C ASP A 222 -68.12 87.69 -43.60
N TYR A 223 -69.08 87.45 -42.69
CA TYR A 223 -70.37 86.85 -43.10
C TYR A 223 -71.18 87.87 -43.88
N THR A 224 -71.65 87.47 -45.06
CA THR A 224 -72.58 88.28 -45.84
C THR A 224 -74.01 88.12 -45.28
N THR A 225 -74.84 89.14 -45.45
CA THR A 225 -76.26 89.11 -45.05
C THR A 225 -77.03 87.94 -45.69
N ALA A 226 -76.58 87.46 -46.85
CA ALA A 226 -77.18 86.34 -47.55
C ALA A 226 -77.03 84.99 -46.81
N GLU A 227 -75.90 84.77 -46.15
CA GLU A 227 -75.61 83.52 -45.43
C GLU A 227 -76.42 83.42 -44.14
N LYS A 228 -76.61 84.54 -43.43
CA LYS A 228 -77.50 84.62 -42.27
C LYS A 228 -78.95 84.28 -42.60
N ASN A 229 -79.45 84.71 -43.77
CA ASN A 229 -80.84 84.44 -44.18
C ASN A 229 -81.08 82.97 -44.52
N LYS A 230 -80.06 82.26 -45.04
CA LYS A 230 -80.15 80.83 -45.37
C LYS A 230 -80.31 79.95 -44.14
N LEU A 231 -79.65 80.32 -43.04
CA LEU A 231 -79.65 79.56 -41.78
C LEU A 231 -80.96 79.72 -41.00
N ALA A 232 -81.73 80.79 -41.25
CA ALA A 232 -83.01 81.05 -40.57
C ALA A 232 -84.18 80.16 -41.08
N GLY A 233 -84.00 79.40 -42.18
CA GLY A 233 -85.08 78.66 -42.85
C GLY A 233 -85.21 77.17 -42.52
N ILE A 234 -84.39 76.63 -41.62
CA ILE A 234 -84.41 75.19 -41.27
C ILE A 234 -85.34 74.97 -40.06
N ALA A 235 -86.32 74.07 -40.17
CA ALA A 235 -87.37 73.85 -39.17
C ALA A 235 -86.96 72.88 -38.04
N ASP A 236 -87.50 73.11 -36.84
CA ASP A 236 -87.24 72.28 -35.65
C ASP A 236 -87.78 70.85 -35.82
N GLY A 237 -86.92 69.83 -35.65
CA GLY A 237 -87.32 68.41 -35.56
C GLY A 237 -87.06 67.52 -36.80
N ALA A 238 -86.18 67.93 -37.71
CA ALA A 238 -85.77 67.32 -38.97
C ALA A 238 -85.59 65.79 -39.20
N ASN A 239 -85.86 64.82 -38.29
CA ASN A 239 -85.32 63.45 -38.45
C ASN A 239 -86.27 62.30 -38.00
N LYS A 240 -87.03 61.62 -38.90
CA LYS A 240 -87.71 60.33 -38.59
C LYS A 240 -86.91 59.13 -39.14
N TYR A 241 -86.11 58.47 -38.32
CA TYR A 241 -85.32 57.29 -38.67
C TYR A 241 -85.84 56.04 -37.93
N ILE A 242 -86.19 54.96 -38.65
CA ILE A 242 -86.55 53.64 -38.07
C ILE A 242 -85.42 52.65 -38.38
N HIS A 243 -84.84 52.07 -37.33
CA HIS A 243 -83.63 51.26 -37.41
C HIS A 243 -83.93 49.77 -37.71
N PRO A 244 -83.14 49.09 -38.56
CA PRO A 244 -83.34 47.67 -38.89
C PRO A 244 -82.90 46.71 -37.76
N SER A 245 -83.36 45.45 -37.83
CA SER A 245 -83.11 44.39 -36.83
C SER A 245 -81.72 43.75 -36.90
N THR A 246 -81.02 43.89 -38.04
CA THR A 246 -79.61 43.50 -38.20
C THR A 246 -78.91 44.50 -39.11
N HIS A 247 -77.61 44.68 -38.90
CA HIS A 247 -76.73 45.44 -39.78
C HIS A 247 -75.56 44.57 -40.22
N PRO A 248 -75.13 44.64 -41.49
CA PRO A 248 -73.81 44.15 -41.87
C PRO A 248 -72.72 44.93 -41.13
N ALA A 249 -71.66 44.25 -40.71
CA ALA A 249 -70.53 44.83 -39.95
C ALA A 249 -69.93 46.09 -40.61
N THR A 250 -70.01 46.20 -41.93
CA THR A 250 -69.53 47.33 -42.74
C THR A 250 -70.28 48.65 -42.50
N ILE A 251 -71.43 48.62 -41.82
CA ILE A 251 -72.20 49.83 -41.46
C ILE A 251 -71.64 50.49 -40.19
N ILE A 252 -70.88 49.77 -39.38
CA ILE A 252 -70.26 50.32 -38.18
C ILE A 252 -68.94 50.98 -38.56
N VAL A 253 -68.82 52.28 -38.31
CA VAL A 253 -67.54 52.99 -38.31
C VAL A 253 -66.86 52.66 -36.98
N GLU A 254 -65.80 51.83 -37.01
CA GLU A 254 -65.19 51.33 -35.77
C GLU A 254 -64.54 52.46 -34.95
N ASP A 255 -64.95 52.56 -33.68
CA ASP A 255 -64.27 53.34 -32.63
C ASP A 255 -63.86 52.40 -31.48
N SER A 256 -63.24 52.92 -30.42
CA SER A 256 -62.75 52.08 -29.29
C SER A 256 -63.86 51.35 -28.52
N ALA A 257 -65.13 51.72 -28.68
CA ALA A 257 -66.29 51.12 -28.01
C ALA A 257 -67.19 50.28 -28.95
N HIS A 258 -67.11 50.48 -30.28
CA HIS A 258 -67.93 49.84 -31.30
C HIS A 258 -67.07 49.04 -32.28
N ARG A 259 -66.44 47.98 -31.79
CA ARG A 259 -65.61 47.05 -32.57
C ARG A 259 -65.77 45.62 -32.05
N PHE A 260 -65.59 44.63 -32.93
CA PHE A 260 -65.78 43.21 -32.58
C PHE A 260 -64.66 42.62 -31.72
N THR A 261 -63.55 43.34 -31.54
CA THR A 261 -62.37 42.93 -30.76
C THR A 261 -61.79 44.17 -30.07
N THR A 262 -61.30 44.02 -28.85
CA THR A 262 -60.73 45.13 -28.06
C THR A 262 -59.31 45.48 -28.52
N ASP A 263 -58.87 46.70 -28.21
CA ASP A 263 -57.48 47.12 -28.49
C ASP A 263 -56.48 46.26 -27.71
N THR A 264 -56.85 45.78 -26.51
CA THR A 264 -56.03 44.84 -25.73
C THR A 264 -55.85 43.51 -26.46
N GLU A 265 -56.90 42.95 -27.05
CA GLU A 265 -56.81 41.70 -27.83
C GLU A 265 -55.98 41.89 -29.10
N LYS A 266 -56.21 42.99 -29.83
CA LYS A 266 -55.40 43.34 -31.01
C LYS A 266 -53.92 43.52 -30.64
N ASN A 267 -53.63 44.18 -29.53
CA ASN A 267 -52.26 44.37 -29.04
C ASN A 267 -51.61 43.05 -28.63
N ASN A 268 -52.32 42.16 -27.92
CA ASN A 268 -51.81 40.85 -27.54
C ASN A 268 -51.54 39.95 -28.77
N TRP A 269 -52.41 39.99 -29.78
CA TRP A 269 -52.20 39.26 -31.03
C TRP A 269 -51.02 39.81 -31.82
N ASN A 270 -50.91 41.13 -31.92
CA ASN A 270 -49.78 41.79 -32.59
C ASN A 270 -48.47 41.55 -31.85
N ASP A 271 -48.47 41.58 -30.53
CA ASP A 271 -47.31 41.29 -29.69
C ASP A 271 -46.87 39.83 -29.81
N ALA A 272 -47.81 38.88 -29.71
CA ALA A 272 -47.53 37.47 -29.94
C ALA A 272 -47.02 37.21 -31.36
N ASN A 273 -47.54 37.91 -32.37
CA ASN A 273 -47.07 37.80 -33.74
C ASN A 273 -45.70 38.45 -33.96
N SER A 274 -45.42 39.59 -33.32
CA SER A 274 -44.14 40.32 -33.44
C SER A 274 -43.01 39.64 -32.67
N LYS A 275 -43.35 38.92 -31.59
CA LYS A 275 -42.41 38.10 -30.81
C LYS A 275 -42.14 36.74 -31.46
N LYS A 276 -42.82 36.40 -32.56
CA LYS A 276 -42.43 35.27 -33.40
C LYS A 276 -41.06 35.61 -33.99
N HIS A 277 -40.07 34.84 -33.58
CA HIS A 277 -38.77 34.85 -34.20
C HIS A 277 -38.47 33.43 -34.68
N THR A 278 -37.71 33.35 -35.75
CA THR A 278 -37.13 32.11 -36.23
C THR A 278 -35.75 31.99 -35.61
N HIS A 279 -35.49 30.88 -34.91
CA HIS A 279 -34.15 30.63 -34.40
C HIS A 279 -33.26 30.25 -35.58
N SER A 280 -32.28 31.09 -35.91
CA SER A 280 -31.30 30.82 -36.97
C SER A 280 -30.53 29.51 -36.74
N ASN A 281 -30.38 29.10 -35.48
CA ASN A 281 -29.76 27.86 -35.06
C ASN A 281 -30.76 26.74 -34.77
N LYS A 282 -32.03 26.84 -35.21
CA LYS A 282 -33.05 25.79 -34.97
C LYS A 282 -32.57 24.40 -35.39
N ALA A 283 -31.93 24.28 -36.56
CA ALA A 283 -31.38 23.01 -37.02
C ALA A 283 -30.28 22.46 -36.09
N VAL A 284 -29.50 23.32 -35.45
CA VAL A 284 -28.46 22.93 -34.46
C VAL A 284 -29.11 22.51 -33.14
N LEU A 285 -30.11 23.25 -32.66
CA LEU A 285 -30.84 22.93 -31.44
C LEU A 285 -31.64 21.63 -31.56
N ASP A 286 -32.26 21.38 -32.72
CA ASP A 286 -33.01 20.15 -32.99
C ASP A 286 -32.10 18.90 -33.02
N ILE A 287 -30.80 19.07 -33.31
CA ILE A 287 -29.81 17.98 -33.26
C ILE A 287 -29.42 17.66 -31.81
N ILE A 288 -29.49 18.63 -30.88
CA ILE A 288 -29.19 18.41 -29.45
C ILE A 288 -30.40 17.75 -28.80
N THR A 289 -30.46 16.42 -28.90
CA THR A 289 -31.51 15.62 -28.29
C THR A 289 -31.24 15.37 -26.81
N GLN A 290 -32.30 15.05 -26.05
CA GLN A 290 -32.16 14.61 -24.65
C GLN A 290 -31.14 13.46 -24.52
N THR A 291 -31.12 12.53 -25.48
CA THR A 291 -30.16 11.43 -25.53
C THR A 291 -28.71 11.88 -25.65
N LEU A 292 -28.43 12.93 -26.45
CA LEU A 292 -27.09 13.51 -26.59
C LEU A 292 -26.64 14.21 -25.30
N VAL A 293 -27.57 14.89 -24.63
CA VAL A 293 -27.33 15.55 -23.33
C VAL A 293 -27.08 14.51 -22.24
N ASP A 294 -27.86 13.43 -22.21
CA ASP A 294 -27.69 12.33 -21.25
C ASP A 294 -26.32 11.64 -21.45
N ALA A 295 -25.93 11.37 -22.70
CA ALA A 295 -24.62 10.81 -23.02
C ALA A 295 -23.47 11.74 -22.62
N TRP A 296 -23.62 13.06 -22.82
CA TRP A 296 -22.63 14.04 -22.38
C TRP A 296 -22.52 14.07 -20.85
N ASN A 297 -23.64 14.05 -20.13
CA ASN A 297 -23.65 14.00 -18.67
C ASN A 297 -23.02 12.70 -18.14
N SER A 298 -23.27 11.55 -18.77
CA SER A 298 -22.61 10.29 -18.44
C SER A 298 -21.09 10.36 -18.66
N ALA A 299 -20.64 10.93 -19.79
CA ALA A 299 -19.22 11.12 -20.06
C ALA A 299 -18.55 12.08 -19.06
N VAL A 300 -19.24 13.17 -18.69
CA VAL A 300 -18.79 14.12 -17.66
C VAL A 300 -18.68 13.43 -16.30
N SER A 301 -19.65 12.59 -15.93
CA SER A 301 -19.60 11.80 -14.70
C SER A 301 -18.39 10.85 -14.70
N HIS A 302 -18.10 10.18 -15.82
CA HIS A 302 -16.96 9.28 -15.95
C HIS A 302 -15.60 9.99 -15.81
N ILE A 303 -15.42 11.18 -16.40
CA ILE A 303 -14.16 11.94 -16.26
C ILE A 303 -13.99 12.58 -14.88
N SER A 304 -15.09 12.79 -14.15
CA SER A 304 -15.10 13.36 -12.80
C SER A 304 -14.84 12.34 -11.70
N ASP A 305 -14.77 11.05 -12.03
CA ASP A 305 -14.44 10.00 -11.08
C ASP A 305 -12.98 10.11 -10.61
N THR A 306 -12.78 9.93 -9.31
CA THR A 306 -11.48 9.96 -8.65
C THR A 306 -10.63 8.73 -9.01
N ILE A 307 -11.24 7.61 -9.44
CA ILE A 307 -10.56 6.40 -9.90
C ILE A 307 -10.89 6.17 -11.39
N LYS A 308 -10.05 6.70 -12.28
CA LYS A 308 -10.30 7.00 -13.70
C LYS A 308 -10.61 5.87 -14.70
N HIS A 309 -10.96 4.63 -14.31
CA HIS A 309 -10.84 3.51 -15.27
C HIS A 309 -12.02 2.57 -15.46
N ILE A 310 -13.13 2.68 -14.72
CA ILE A 310 -14.31 1.84 -14.96
C ILE A 310 -15.58 2.53 -14.43
N THR A 311 -16.60 2.65 -15.29
CA THR A 311 -17.95 3.10 -14.93
C THR A 311 -18.58 2.17 -13.88
N SER A 312 -19.61 2.64 -13.15
CA SER A 312 -20.36 1.82 -12.19
C SER A 312 -20.96 0.56 -12.82
N ASP A 313 -21.40 0.65 -14.07
CA ASP A 313 -21.95 -0.47 -14.82
C ASP A 313 -20.87 -1.47 -15.21
N GLU A 314 -19.71 -1.00 -15.70
CA GLU A 314 -18.54 -1.84 -15.99
C GLU A 314 -17.98 -2.51 -14.72
N ARG A 315 -18.01 -1.82 -13.58
CA ARG A 315 -17.64 -2.41 -12.28
C ARG A 315 -18.60 -3.51 -11.85
N THR A 316 -19.90 -3.30 -12.07
CA THR A 316 -20.94 -4.30 -11.78
C THR A 316 -20.78 -5.53 -12.67
N LEU A 317 -20.50 -5.33 -13.97
CA LEU A 317 -20.19 -6.40 -14.91
C LEU A 317 -18.87 -7.11 -14.56
N TRP A 318 -17.81 -6.37 -14.26
CA TRP A 318 -16.54 -6.94 -13.81
C TRP A 318 -16.77 -7.80 -12.57
N ASN A 319 -17.56 -7.35 -11.60
CA ASN A 319 -17.96 -8.11 -10.39
C ASN A 319 -18.74 -9.40 -10.63
N THR A 320 -19.22 -9.65 -11.86
CA THR A 320 -19.87 -10.92 -12.23
C THR A 320 -18.95 -11.91 -12.97
N VAL A 321 -17.71 -11.52 -13.31
CA VAL A 321 -16.73 -12.43 -13.95
C VAL A 321 -16.28 -13.50 -12.96
N THR A 322 -16.52 -14.77 -13.27
CA THR A 322 -16.31 -15.93 -12.38
C THR A 322 -14.90 -16.51 -12.33
N ASN A 323 -13.88 -15.83 -12.88
CA ASN A 323 -12.48 -16.26 -12.84
C ASN A 323 -11.54 -15.11 -12.42
N LYS A 324 -11.99 -14.28 -11.47
CA LYS A 324 -11.06 -13.33 -10.85
C LYS A 324 -10.10 -14.11 -9.97
N SER A 325 -8.84 -13.70 -9.99
CA SER A 325 -7.80 -14.09 -9.02
C SER A 325 -8.30 -14.07 -7.57
N ASP A 326 -9.31 -13.25 -7.29
CA ASP A 326 -9.87 -12.99 -5.96
C ASP A 326 -11.01 -13.94 -5.57
N ILE A 327 -11.46 -14.84 -6.45
CA ILE A 327 -12.40 -15.91 -6.07
C ILE A 327 -11.55 -17.07 -5.56
N GLY A 328 -11.43 -17.16 -4.23
CA GLY A 328 -10.68 -18.19 -3.52
C GLY A 328 -10.80 -19.55 -4.20
N HIS A 329 -9.65 -20.07 -4.63
CA HIS A 329 -9.54 -21.40 -5.17
C HIS A 329 -9.17 -22.36 -4.03
N THR A 330 -9.53 -23.63 -4.17
CA THR A 330 -9.08 -24.68 -3.26
C THR A 330 -7.62 -24.99 -3.56
N HIS A 331 -6.75 -24.79 -2.58
CA HIS A 331 -5.35 -25.20 -2.69
C HIS A 331 -5.24 -26.73 -2.67
N ASP A 332 -4.36 -27.25 -3.52
CA ASP A 332 -3.95 -28.66 -3.57
C ASP A 332 -3.49 -29.12 -2.17
N ASP A 333 -3.95 -30.30 -1.70
CA ASP A 333 -3.69 -30.89 -0.37
C ASP A 333 -2.19 -31.01 0.00
N ARG A 334 -1.30 -30.75 -0.96
CA ARG A 334 0.16 -30.70 -0.77
C ARG A 334 0.67 -29.39 -0.18
N TYR A 335 -0.12 -28.32 -0.14
CA TYR A 335 0.29 -27.02 0.35
C TYR A 335 -0.76 -26.42 1.30
N TYR A 336 -0.32 -26.00 2.48
CA TYR A 336 -1.17 -25.29 3.44
C TYR A 336 -1.42 -23.86 2.97
N THR A 337 -2.66 -23.39 3.12
CA THR A 337 -3.06 -21.98 2.91
C THR A 337 -2.45 -21.05 3.96
N GLU A 338 -2.38 -19.74 3.69
CA GLU A 338 -1.85 -18.76 4.68
C GLU A 338 -2.59 -18.83 6.02
N ASP A 339 -3.90 -19.03 6.01
CA ASP A 339 -4.69 -19.18 7.24
C ASP A 339 -4.37 -20.48 7.98
N GLU A 340 -4.18 -21.58 7.25
CA GLU A 340 -3.77 -22.85 7.85
C GLU A 340 -2.34 -22.78 8.41
N ILE A 341 -1.43 -22.09 7.72
CA ILE A 341 -0.06 -21.83 8.17
C ILE A 341 -0.10 -20.94 9.43
N ASN A 342 -0.88 -19.85 9.42
CA ASN A 342 -1.01 -18.94 10.56
C ASN A 342 -1.67 -19.61 11.77
N SER A 343 -2.55 -20.59 11.56
CA SER A 343 -3.15 -21.35 12.65
C SER A 343 -2.31 -22.55 13.12
N LYS A 344 -1.38 -23.05 12.29
CA LYS A 344 -0.51 -24.21 12.61
C LYS A 344 0.88 -23.82 13.08
N PHE A 345 1.39 -22.66 12.70
CA PHE A 345 2.69 -22.16 13.14
C PHE A 345 2.54 -21.14 14.25
N VAL A 346 3.35 -21.32 15.29
CA VAL A 346 3.43 -20.42 16.43
C VAL A 346 4.01 -19.09 15.97
N SER A 347 3.31 -17.99 16.26
CA SER A 347 3.77 -16.64 15.92
C SER A 347 5.03 -16.27 16.70
N LYS A 348 5.79 -15.30 16.17
CA LYS A 348 7.02 -14.81 16.82
C LYS A 348 6.77 -14.27 18.23
N SER A 349 5.59 -13.73 18.49
CA SER A 349 5.15 -13.32 19.83
C SER A 349 4.93 -14.51 20.75
N GLU A 350 4.28 -15.56 20.27
CA GLU A 350 4.01 -16.77 21.06
C GLU A 350 5.30 -17.58 21.34
N LEU A 351 6.28 -17.53 20.44
CA LEU A 351 7.64 -18.04 20.65
C LEU A 351 8.43 -17.23 21.69
N GLY A 352 8.10 -15.95 21.89
CA GLY A 352 8.72 -15.10 22.91
C GLY A 352 8.26 -15.44 24.34
N ASP A 353 7.02 -15.92 24.48
CA ASP A 353 6.43 -16.32 25.76
C ASP A 353 6.72 -17.79 26.12
N ALA A 354 7.12 -18.61 25.14
CA ALA A 354 7.60 -19.96 25.34
C ALA A 354 9.06 -19.95 25.83
N GLY A 355 9.26 -19.77 27.13
CA GLY A 355 10.58 -19.82 27.78
C GLY A 355 11.41 -21.03 27.31
N TYR A 356 12.64 -20.76 26.87
CA TYR A 356 13.56 -21.72 26.24
C TYR A 356 14.04 -22.84 27.19
N GLY A 357 13.16 -23.78 27.52
CA GLY A 357 13.48 -24.98 28.28
C GLY A 357 12.45 -26.08 28.00
N ASP A 358 12.94 -27.32 27.85
CA ASP A 358 12.23 -28.46 27.24
C ASP A 358 10.96 -28.98 27.97
N MET A 359 10.41 -28.27 28.94
CA MET A 359 9.16 -28.65 29.60
C MET A 359 8.30 -27.41 29.88
N LEU A 360 7.02 -27.48 29.54
CA LEU A 360 6.05 -26.42 29.83
C LEU A 360 5.91 -26.23 31.34
N LYS A 361 5.83 -24.97 31.78
CA LYS A 361 5.62 -24.58 33.20
C LYS A 361 4.48 -25.36 33.87
N SER A 362 3.41 -25.63 33.12
CA SER A 362 2.23 -26.40 33.56
C SER A 362 2.52 -27.86 33.96
N ILE A 363 3.70 -28.40 33.67
CA ILE A 363 4.08 -29.77 34.04
C ILE A 363 4.81 -29.82 35.40
N TYR A 364 5.48 -28.72 35.81
CA TYR A 364 6.32 -28.72 37.00
C TYR A 364 6.02 -27.63 38.02
N ASP A 365 5.25 -26.60 37.67
CA ASP A 365 4.76 -25.51 38.51
C ASP A 365 3.27 -25.31 38.17
N THR A 366 2.45 -26.24 38.67
CA THR A 366 1.03 -26.38 38.32
C THR A 366 0.22 -25.22 38.91
N ASN A 367 0.65 -24.67 40.04
CA ASN A 367 -0.04 -23.58 40.74
C ASN A 367 0.43 -22.18 40.27
N GLY A 368 1.52 -22.09 39.50
CA GLY A 368 2.02 -20.87 38.89
C GLY A 368 2.85 -19.98 39.82
N ASP A 369 3.24 -20.45 40.99
CA ASP A 369 3.87 -19.66 42.05
C ASP A 369 5.37 -19.38 41.83
N GLY A 370 5.97 -19.96 40.78
CA GLY A 370 7.38 -19.77 40.41
C GLY A 370 8.33 -20.77 41.06
N ILE A 371 7.81 -21.76 41.81
CA ILE A 371 8.57 -22.85 42.43
C ILE A 371 8.13 -24.16 41.76
N VAL A 372 9.08 -25.08 41.54
CA VAL A 372 8.74 -26.42 41.07
C VAL A 372 7.90 -27.12 42.16
N ASP A 373 6.69 -27.60 41.86
CA ASP A 373 5.75 -28.23 42.82
C ASP A 373 6.42 -29.36 43.65
N LYS A 374 7.35 -30.10 43.03
CA LYS A 374 8.14 -31.14 43.72
C LYS A 374 9.09 -30.56 44.77
N ALA A 375 9.63 -29.36 44.54
CA ALA A 375 10.47 -28.64 45.48
C ALA A 375 9.64 -27.91 46.54
N GLU A 376 8.44 -27.43 46.21
CA GLU A 376 7.51 -26.80 47.16
C GLU A 376 7.18 -27.74 48.34
N LYS A 377 7.02 -29.05 48.07
CA LYS A 377 6.78 -30.08 49.09
C LYS A 377 7.84 -30.16 50.20
N LEU A 378 9.05 -29.63 50.00
CA LEU A 378 10.15 -29.65 50.98
C LEU A 378 10.30 -28.35 51.81
N THR A 379 9.49 -27.32 51.54
CA THR A 379 9.64 -25.98 52.17
C THR A 379 8.64 -25.72 53.32
N ASN A 380 7.72 -26.66 53.57
CA ASN A 380 6.58 -26.51 54.49
C ASN A 380 6.89 -26.84 55.96
N ALA A 381 8.11 -26.59 56.44
CA ALA A 381 8.44 -26.81 57.84
C ALA A 381 7.78 -25.72 58.72
N ILE A 382 6.85 -26.12 59.60
CA ILE A 382 6.19 -25.18 60.50
C ILE A 382 7.17 -24.78 61.60
N THR A 383 7.38 -23.47 61.78
CA THR A 383 8.19 -22.95 62.89
C THR A 383 7.31 -22.73 64.12
N ILE A 384 7.63 -23.39 65.24
CA ILE A 384 6.86 -23.30 66.48
C ILE A 384 7.68 -22.68 67.61
N SER A 385 7.01 -21.93 68.49
CA SER A 385 7.63 -21.31 69.67
C SER A 385 7.56 -22.21 70.91
N ASN A 386 6.51 -23.01 71.03
CA ASN A 386 6.27 -23.91 72.17
C ASN A 386 5.39 -25.09 71.73
N TYR A 387 5.81 -26.31 72.06
CA TYR A 387 5.04 -27.51 71.76
C TYR A 387 3.68 -27.47 72.47
N ASP A 388 3.59 -27.11 73.75
CA ASP A 388 2.36 -27.18 74.57
C ASP A 388 1.22 -26.29 74.06
N THR A 389 1.56 -25.16 73.43
CA THR A 389 0.59 -24.20 72.90
C THR A 389 0.36 -24.34 71.40
N LEU A 390 1.05 -25.28 70.74
CA LEU A 390 0.84 -25.52 69.31
C LEU A 390 -0.59 -25.99 69.09
N LYS A 391 -1.34 -25.26 68.26
CA LYS A 391 -2.61 -25.70 67.70
C LYS A 391 -2.41 -25.99 66.21
N PRO A 392 -2.31 -27.27 65.80
CA PRO A 392 -2.10 -27.62 64.41
C PRO A 392 -3.30 -27.25 63.53
N ASP A 393 -3.03 -26.85 62.29
CA ASP A 393 -4.06 -26.71 61.26
C ASP A 393 -4.40 -28.07 60.65
N LEU A 394 -5.67 -28.30 60.28
CA LEU A 394 -6.08 -29.54 59.62
C LEU A 394 -5.48 -29.61 58.20
N VAL A 395 -4.77 -30.70 57.95
CA VAL A 395 -4.25 -31.16 56.66
C VAL A 395 -4.88 -32.52 56.30
N ALA A 396 -4.44 -33.17 55.21
CA ALA A 396 -4.97 -34.49 54.85
C ALA A 396 -4.52 -35.56 55.86
N GLN A 397 -5.36 -36.55 56.13
CA GLN A 397 -5.00 -37.69 56.99
C GLN A 397 -3.72 -38.38 56.47
N GLY A 398 -2.79 -38.68 57.39
CA GLY A 398 -1.50 -39.29 57.08
C GLY A 398 -0.41 -38.30 56.66
N THR A 399 -0.73 -37.00 56.53
CA THR A 399 0.28 -35.97 56.23
C THR A 399 1.29 -35.88 57.36
N ILE A 400 2.57 -35.89 56.99
CA ILE A 400 3.71 -35.67 57.88
C ILE A 400 4.28 -34.28 57.59
N THR A 401 4.15 -33.36 58.54
CA THR A 401 4.65 -32.00 58.44
C THR A 401 5.91 -31.85 59.29
N PRO A 402 7.06 -31.47 58.72
CA PRO A 402 8.26 -31.16 59.49
C PRO A 402 7.99 -30.00 60.46
N ILE A 403 8.44 -30.13 61.70
CA ILE A 403 8.40 -29.09 62.72
C ILE A 403 9.81 -28.59 62.97
N ARG A 404 9.97 -27.27 63.01
CA ARG A 404 11.16 -26.59 63.53
C ARG A 404 10.80 -25.81 64.78
N ALA A 405 11.48 -26.09 65.88
CA ALA A 405 11.24 -25.47 67.18
C ALA A 405 12.54 -24.84 67.71
N SER A 406 12.44 -23.82 68.56
CA SER A 406 13.61 -23.27 69.25
C SER A 406 14.01 -24.14 70.46
N ASN A 407 15.21 -23.92 71.01
CA ASN A 407 15.68 -24.62 72.23
C ASN A 407 14.77 -24.39 73.47
N ALA A 408 13.85 -23.43 73.41
CA ALA A 408 12.95 -23.05 74.50
C ALA A 408 11.53 -23.62 74.36
N ALA A 409 11.26 -24.49 73.38
CA ALA A 409 9.90 -24.87 72.99
C ALA A 409 9.19 -25.91 73.90
N ASN A 410 9.54 -26.04 75.19
CA ASN A 410 8.97 -27.03 76.12
C ASN A 410 8.94 -28.48 75.58
N SER A 411 10.10 -28.95 75.10
CA SER A 411 10.29 -30.37 74.79
C SER A 411 10.79 -31.13 76.04
N PRO A 412 10.73 -32.48 76.06
CA PRO A 412 11.28 -33.30 77.14
C PRO A 412 12.77 -33.09 77.41
N TRP A 413 13.52 -32.59 76.43
CA TRP A 413 14.97 -32.34 76.52
C TRP A 413 15.32 -30.90 76.15
N ASN A 414 16.42 -30.40 76.71
CA ASN A 414 17.01 -29.15 76.22
C ASN A 414 17.61 -29.38 74.81
N ASN A 415 17.50 -28.39 73.92
CA ASN A 415 18.07 -28.40 72.55
C ASN A 415 17.43 -29.38 71.53
N THR A 416 16.21 -29.82 71.73
CA THR A 416 15.46 -30.56 70.68
C THR A 416 14.71 -29.57 69.79
N THR A 417 15.22 -29.33 68.59
CA THR A 417 14.76 -28.26 67.68
C THR A 417 13.96 -28.77 66.48
N SER A 418 13.75 -30.07 66.31
CA SER A 418 13.09 -30.60 65.13
C SER A 418 12.30 -31.88 65.40
N GLY A 419 11.20 -32.05 64.69
CA GLY A 419 10.33 -33.22 64.80
C GLY A 419 9.36 -33.32 63.63
N PHE A 420 8.43 -34.27 63.74
CA PHE A 420 7.37 -34.50 62.77
C PHE A 420 6.02 -34.38 63.44
N LEU A 421 5.13 -33.61 62.81
CA LEU A 421 3.70 -33.60 63.10
C LEU A 421 3.03 -34.57 62.14
N ILE A 422 2.19 -35.46 62.64
CA ILE A 422 1.47 -36.44 61.85
C ILE A 422 -0.01 -36.26 62.12
N GLN A 423 -0.82 -35.98 61.09
CA GLN A 423 -2.27 -35.98 61.25
C GLN A 423 -2.80 -37.41 61.17
N SER A 424 -3.37 -37.93 62.25
CA SER A 424 -3.79 -39.34 62.31
C SER A 424 -5.18 -39.61 61.74
N ASN A 425 -6.07 -38.62 61.72
CA ASN A 425 -7.39 -38.71 61.09
C ASN A 425 -7.86 -37.35 60.55
N ASP A 426 -9.03 -37.32 59.89
CA ASP A 426 -9.71 -36.15 59.34
C ASP A 426 -10.39 -35.24 60.39
N ARG A 427 -10.14 -35.51 61.68
CA ARG A 427 -10.62 -34.74 62.84
C ARG A 427 -9.39 -34.25 63.61
N ASP A 428 -9.56 -33.32 64.57
CA ASP A 428 -8.46 -32.67 65.34
C ASP A 428 -7.59 -33.63 66.18
N SER A 429 -6.91 -34.58 65.52
CA SER A 429 -6.10 -35.64 66.10
C SER A 429 -4.75 -35.65 65.41
N PHE A 430 -3.71 -35.33 66.18
CA PHE A 430 -2.34 -35.23 65.68
C PHE A 430 -1.40 -35.98 66.60
N HIS A 431 -0.28 -36.44 66.05
CA HIS A 431 0.83 -36.97 66.83
C HIS A 431 2.07 -36.14 66.54
N ILE A 432 2.83 -35.83 67.57
CA ILE A 432 4.16 -35.28 67.43
C ILE A 432 5.15 -36.37 67.78
N LEU A 433 6.16 -36.52 66.93
CA LEU A 433 7.35 -37.32 67.17
C LEU A 433 8.57 -36.41 67.09
N ILE A 434 9.36 -36.38 68.15
CA ILE A 434 10.62 -35.62 68.21
C ILE A 434 11.77 -36.57 68.51
N PHE A 435 12.95 -36.23 68.01
CA PHE A 435 14.18 -36.99 68.22
C PHE A 435 15.12 -36.18 69.11
N ARG A 436 15.81 -36.84 70.03
CA ARG A 436 16.80 -36.19 70.88
C ARG A 436 17.97 -35.72 70.01
N SER A 437 18.31 -34.44 70.09
CA SER A 437 19.50 -33.91 69.42
C SER A 437 20.77 -34.37 70.16
N GLY A 438 21.75 -34.93 69.43
CA GLY A 438 23.07 -35.29 69.97
C GLY A 438 23.12 -36.52 70.89
N GLY A 439 22.09 -37.38 70.89
CA GLY A 439 22.09 -38.64 71.63
C GLY A 439 20.97 -39.58 71.18
N ASP A 440 20.88 -40.76 71.78
CA ASP A 440 19.88 -41.76 71.44
C ASP A 440 18.54 -41.51 72.16
N GLY A 441 17.44 -41.64 71.42
CA GLY A 441 16.08 -41.58 71.94
C GLY A 441 15.12 -40.69 71.14
N TRP A 442 13.83 -40.97 71.31
CA TRP A 442 12.74 -40.21 70.71
C TRP A 442 11.58 -40.09 71.70
N ALA A 443 10.79 -39.04 71.56
CA ALA A 443 9.61 -38.82 72.39
C ALA A 443 8.42 -38.51 71.50
N TYR A 444 7.25 -38.95 71.93
CA TYR A 444 6.02 -38.68 71.22
C TYR A 444 4.90 -38.26 72.17
N ARG A 445 3.91 -37.58 71.60
CA ARG A 445 2.65 -37.26 72.27
C ARG A 445 1.57 -37.03 71.24
N SER A 446 0.33 -36.99 71.71
CA SER A 446 -0.85 -36.84 70.87
C SER A 446 -1.60 -35.57 71.22
N TYR A 447 -2.22 -34.94 70.24
CA TYR A 447 -3.23 -33.91 70.41
C TYR A 447 -4.59 -34.51 70.06
N TYR A 448 -5.58 -34.30 70.91
CA TYR A 448 -6.95 -34.73 70.65
C TYR A 448 -7.93 -33.77 71.33
N GLN A 449 -8.97 -33.33 70.61
CA GLN A 449 -10.04 -32.47 71.15
C GLN A 449 -9.53 -31.24 71.93
N GLY A 450 -8.57 -30.51 71.36
CA GLY A 450 -8.09 -29.26 71.95
C GLY A 450 -6.92 -29.38 72.92
N ASN A 451 -6.47 -30.60 73.27
CA ASN A 451 -5.50 -30.81 74.34
C ASN A 451 -4.35 -31.73 73.93
N TRP A 452 -3.14 -31.41 74.38
CA TRP A 452 -1.95 -32.27 74.26
C TRP A 452 -1.87 -33.28 75.41
N SER A 453 -1.55 -34.52 75.09
CA SER A 453 -1.18 -35.53 76.10
C SER A 453 0.22 -35.24 76.66
N SER A 454 0.51 -35.78 77.84
CA SER A 454 1.89 -35.79 78.36
C SER A 454 2.84 -36.54 77.42
N TRP A 455 4.11 -36.14 77.44
CA TRP A 455 5.16 -36.78 76.67
C TRP A 455 5.39 -38.24 77.10
N LYS A 456 5.53 -39.12 76.11
CA LYS A 456 6.03 -40.49 76.28
C LYS A 456 7.43 -40.56 75.69
N ILE A 457 8.41 -40.87 76.53
CA ILE A 457 9.84 -40.81 76.20
C ILE A 457 10.37 -42.23 76.03
N TRP A 458 11.12 -42.47 74.95
CA TRP A 458 11.84 -43.71 74.69
C TRP A 458 13.34 -43.41 74.54
N SER A 459 14.14 -43.83 75.52
CA SER A 459 15.60 -43.65 75.54
C SER A 459 16.28 -44.99 75.82
N THR A 460 17.24 -45.39 74.99
CA THR A 460 18.02 -46.63 75.16
C THR A 460 19.36 -46.35 75.82
N THR A 461 19.30 -45.78 77.03
CA THR A 461 20.39 -45.73 78.02
C THR A 461 21.45 -44.64 77.83
N ASP A 462 21.63 -43.81 78.88
CA ASP A 462 22.79 -42.92 79.03
C ASP A 462 24.08 -43.74 79.15
N HIS A 463 24.95 -43.69 78.14
CA HIS A 463 26.28 -44.32 78.22
C HIS A 463 27.21 -43.49 79.12
N ASN A 464 27.20 -43.76 80.42
CA ASN A 464 28.23 -43.31 81.36
C ASN A 464 29.53 -44.12 81.15
N HIS A 465 30.58 -43.51 80.60
CA HIS A 465 31.88 -44.14 80.34
C HIS A 465 32.74 -44.44 81.59
N ASN A 466 32.27 -44.14 82.82
CA ASN A 466 33.12 -44.14 84.02
C ASN A 466 33.23 -45.49 84.77
N THR A 467 32.56 -46.55 84.33
CA THR A 467 32.58 -47.87 85.02
C THR A 467 33.32 -48.97 84.26
N GLN A 468 33.83 -48.70 83.05
CA GLN A 468 34.46 -49.72 82.20
C GLN A 468 35.90 -49.43 81.77
N TYR A 469 36.46 -48.25 82.08
CA TYR A 469 37.85 -47.91 81.76
C TYR A 469 38.52 -47.12 82.90
N LEU A 470 39.75 -47.49 83.26
CA LEU A 470 40.59 -46.71 84.18
C LEU A 470 41.06 -45.42 83.48
N PRO A 471 40.93 -44.24 84.12
CA PRO A 471 41.39 -42.98 83.53
C PRO A 471 42.90 -42.98 83.33
N LYS A 472 43.33 -42.48 82.17
CA LYS A 472 44.73 -42.44 81.73
C LYS A 472 45.50 -41.38 82.53
N GLY A 473 46.00 -41.75 83.71
CA GLY A 473 46.80 -40.89 84.57
C GLY A 473 47.39 -41.62 85.77
N GLY A 474 48.57 -42.23 85.59
CA GLY A 474 49.53 -42.54 86.66
C GLY A 474 49.13 -43.60 87.69
N VAL A 475 49.05 -44.87 87.29
CA VAL A 475 49.17 -45.98 88.25
C VAL A 475 50.60 -45.98 88.78
N THR A 476 50.79 -45.87 90.09
CA THR A 476 52.13 -45.81 90.69
C THR A 476 52.59 -47.19 91.14
N TRP A 477 53.90 -47.38 91.33
CA TRP A 477 54.51 -48.67 91.69
C TRP A 477 53.96 -49.29 93.00
N ASN A 478 53.28 -48.51 93.85
CA ASN A 478 52.63 -49.03 95.06
C ASN A 478 51.31 -49.78 94.76
N ASP A 479 50.67 -49.53 93.62
CA ASP A 479 49.36 -50.10 93.26
C ASP A 479 49.47 -51.52 92.65
N LEU A 480 50.70 -52.05 92.50
CA LEU A 480 51.00 -53.34 91.87
C LEU A 480 51.73 -54.33 92.80
N LYS A 481 51.71 -54.13 94.13
CA LYS A 481 52.28 -55.10 95.07
C LYS A 481 51.29 -56.20 95.44
N GLY A 482 51.52 -57.37 94.87
CA GLY A 482 50.91 -58.63 95.28
C GLY A 482 50.02 -59.20 94.19
N VAL A 483 50.44 -60.35 93.68
CA VAL A 483 49.49 -61.34 93.16
C VAL A 483 48.46 -61.64 94.23
#